data_AF-A0A2D2B0X9-F1
#
_entry.id   AF-A0A2D2B0X9-F1
#
_cell.length_a   1.000
_cell.length_b   1.000
_cell.length_c   1.000
_cell.angle_alpha   90.00
_cell.angle_beta   90.00
_cell.angle_gamma   90.00
#
_symmetry.space_group_name_H-M   'P 1'
#
loop_
_entity.id
_entity.type
_entity.pdbx_description
1 polymer ?
#
loop_
_entity_poly.entity_id
_entity_poly.type
_entity_poly.pdbx_seq_one_letter_code
_entity_poly.pdbx_strand_id
1 'polypeptide(L)'
;MKLRFRTICPAHRLDAALDAVGADRAKGAAQIQELLAFYPEDPRLHYAAGALLAAERKYEAAMAAMTRSLEIAPHFSQARFQLGLLAIRAGDCARARSALAPLLDLSLDEPLRHLAEGLDHLLAHRLDEAVECLRFGMIVNWSKRGPDREILSLLEDIDLMRRSDREDGEPAGRASKTASSPRRNVH
;
A
#
# COMPACT_ATOMS: atom_id res chain seq x y z
N MET A 1 4.14 -20.45 38.83
CA MET A 1 4.13 -18.98 38.64
C MET A 1 3.82 -18.68 37.18
N LYS A 2 2.60 -18.24 36.84
CA LYS A 2 2.31 -17.70 35.51
C LYS A 2 2.93 -16.30 35.48
N LEU A 3 4.04 -16.11 34.76
CA LEU A 3 4.56 -14.77 34.52
C LEU A 3 3.42 -13.94 33.92
N ARG A 4 3.06 -12.83 34.57
CA ARG A 4 2.24 -11.80 33.93
C ARG A 4 3.10 -11.21 32.83
N PHE A 5 2.99 -11.75 31.61
CA PHE A 5 3.57 -11.10 30.44
C PHE A 5 3.02 -9.69 30.40
N ARG A 6 3.91 -8.70 30.35
CA ARG A 6 3.49 -7.32 30.07
C ARG A 6 2.81 -7.38 28.71
N THR A 7 1.55 -6.95 28.67
CA THR A 7 0.73 -7.03 27.46
C THR A 7 1.20 -6.09 26.37
N ILE A 8 1.83 -4.98 26.74
CA ILE A 8 2.21 -3.90 25.83
C ILE A 8 3.68 -3.53 26.01
N CYS A 9 4.39 -3.42 24.89
CA CYS A 9 5.77 -2.97 24.83
C CYS A 9 5.87 -1.48 25.22
N PRO A 10 6.82 -1.08 26.07
CA PRO A 10 7.07 0.34 26.33
C PRO A 10 7.38 1.10 25.04
N ALA A 11 6.76 2.27 24.84
CA ALA A 11 6.89 3.05 23.60
C ALA A 11 8.35 3.28 23.19
N HIS A 12 9.20 3.76 24.11
CA HIS A 12 10.62 4.01 23.83
C HIS A 12 11.40 2.78 23.32
N ARG A 13 10.99 1.55 23.68
CA ARG A 13 11.65 0.33 23.17
C ARG A 13 11.21 0.03 21.75
N LEU A 14 9.93 0.22 21.45
CA LEU A 14 9.41 0.10 20.10
C LEU A 14 10.03 1.18 19.20
N ASP A 15 10.07 2.43 19.66
CA ASP A 15 10.64 3.56 18.91
C ASP A 15 12.11 3.30 18.58
N ALA A 16 12.92 2.88 19.56
CA ALA A 16 14.32 2.52 19.33
C ALA A 16 14.49 1.38 18.30
N ALA A 17 13.59 0.39 18.30
CA ALA A 17 13.62 -0.70 17.33
C ALA A 17 13.23 -0.22 15.92
N LEU A 18 12.27 0.70 15.80
CA LEU A 18 11.87 1.31 14.53
C LEU A 18 12.95 2.24 13.97
N ASP A 19 13.61 3.03 14.83
CA ASP A 19 14.78 3.83 14.44
C ASP A 19 15.90 2.94 13.92
N ALA A 20 16.15 1.81 14.59
CA ALA A 20 17.09 0.81 14.12
C ALA A 20 16.68 0.22 12.77
N VAL A 21 15.39 -0.04 12.50
CA VAL A 21 14.92 -0.48 11.18
C VAL A 21 15.29 0.53 10.08
N GLY A 22 15.19 1.82 10.37
CA GLY A 22 15.55 2.89 9.43
C GLY A 22 17.06 2.95 9.15
N ALA A 23 17.90 2.73 10.16
CA ALA A 23 19.36 2.79 10.04
C ALA A 23 19.99 1.48 9.53
N ASP A 24 19.52 0.34 10.05
CA ASP A 24 19.97 -1.01 9.75
C ASP A 24 18.77 -1.97 9.89
N ARG A 25 18.15 -2.29 8.75
CA ARG A 25 16.94 -3.12 8.70
C ARG A 25 17.13 -4.49 9.38
N ALA A 26 18.31 -5.12 9.26
CA ALA A 26 18.55 -6.44 9.84
C ALA A 26 18.61 -6.35 11.37
N LYS A 27 19.32 -5.35 11.89
CA LYS A 27 19.37 -5.07 13.33
C LYS A 27 18.00 -4.73 13.90
N GLY A 28 17.26 -3.84 13.23
CA GLY A 28 15.90 -3.48 13.64
C GLY A 28 14.94 -4.67 13.63
N ALA A 29 15.02 -5.53 12.62
CA ALA A 29 14.23 -6.75 12.56
C ALA A 29 14.54 -7.70 13.72
N ALA A 30 15.82 -7.91 14.05
CA ALA A 30 16.21 -8.71 15.21
C ALA A 30 15.65 -8.15 16.53
N GLN A 31 15.68 -6.82 16.70
CA GLN A 31 15.11 -6.16 17.88
C GLN A 31 13.59 -6.31 17.95
N ILE A 32 12.87 -6.17 16.83
CA ILE A 32 11.42 -6.39 16.79
C ILE A 32 11.08 -7.84 17.17
N GLN A 33 11.85 -8.83 16.70
CA GLN A 33 11.65 -10.23 17.08
C GLN A 33 11.91 -10.48 18.57
N GLU A 34 12.96 -9.87 19.14
CA GLU A 34 13.21 -9.92 20.58
C GLU A 34 12.03 -9.33 21.36
N LEU A 35 11.54 -8.16 20.96
CA LEU A 35 10.40 -7.53 21.61
C LEU A 35 9.13 -8.38 21.51
N LEU A 36 8.87 -9.03 20.37
CA LEU A 36 7.74 -9.95 20.21
C LEU A 36 7.80 -11.13 21.18
N ALA A 37 8.99 -11.64 21.49
CA ALA A 37 9.16 -12.71 22.48
C ALA A 37 8.76 -12.26 23.90
N PHE A 38 8.97 -10.99 24.24
CA PHE A 38 8.61 -10.42 25.54
C PHE A 38 7.19 -9.86 25.62
N TYR A 39 6.66 -9.35 24.49
CA TYR A 39 5.39 -8.66 24.37
C TYR A 39 4.55 -9.23 23.21
N PRO A 40 4.17 -10.53 23.27
CA PRO A 40 3.53 -11.22 22.14
C PRO A 40 2.11 -10.72 21.83
N GLU A 41 1.51 -9.93 22.72
CA GLU A 41 0.18 -9.34 22.56
C GLU A 41 0.22 -7.84 22.28
N ASP A 42 1.38 -7.29 21.89
CA ASP A 42 1.44 -5.92 21.41
C ASP A 42 1.12 -5.86 19.90
N PRO A 43 -0.01 -5.29 19.48
CA PRO A 43 -0.40 -5.24 18.08
C PRO A 43 0.59 -4.44 17.22
N ARG A 44 1.29 -3.46 17.80
CA ARG A 44 2.25 -2.61 17.09
C ARG A 44 3.49 -3.38 16.67
N LEU A 45 3.91 -4.37 17.47
CA LEU A 45 5.03 -5.23 17.14
C LEU A 45 4.71 -6.19 16.00
N HIS A 46 3.49 -6.74 15.97
CA HIS A 46 3.01 -7.55 14.84
C HIS A 46 2.91 -6.72 13.57
N TYR A 47 2.41 -5.49 13.66
CA TYR A 47 2.40 -4.54 12.54
C TYR A 47 3.82 -4.25 12.02
N ALA A 48 4.77 -3.94 12.93
CA ALA A 48 6.16 -3.66 12.55
C ALA A 48 6.84 -4.88 11.89
N ALA A 49 6.63 -6.08 12.43
CA ALA A 49 7.13 -7.33 11.84
C ALA A 49 6.52 -7.58 10.45
N GLY A 50 5.21 -7.34 10.29
CA GLY A 50 4.54 -7.44 8.99
C GLY A 50 5.11 -6.46 7.95
N ALA A 51 5.37 -5.22 8.35
CA ALA A 51 5.97 -4.22 7.47
C ALA A 51 7.39 -4.62 7.02
N LEU A 52 8.20 -5.20 7.92
CA LEU A 52 9.52 -5.74 7.59
C LEU A 52 9.43 -6.89 6.58
N LEU A 53 8.50 -7.82 6.79
CA LEU A 53 8.26 -8.94 5.89
C LEU A 53 7.77 -8.47 4.51
N ALA A 54 6.92 -7.44 4.47
CA ALA A 54 6.44 -6.82 3.24
C ALA A 54 7.59 -6.20 2.43
N ALA A 55 8.51 -5.49 3.11
CA ALA A 55 9.69 -4.93 2.47
C ALA A 55 10.63 -6.00 1.88
N GLU A 56 10.61 -7.22 2.44
CA GLU A 56 11.30 -8.40 1.91
C GLU A 56 10.48 -9.17 0.85
N ARG A 57 9.33 -8.64 0.43
CA ARG A 57 8.38 -9.26 -0.51
C ARG A 57 7.81 -10.60 -0.03
N LYS A 58 7.88 -10.88 1.27
CA LYS A 58 7.28 -12.07 1.90
C LYS A 58 5.81 -11.82 2.23
N TYR A 59 5.00 -11.62 1.19
CA TYR A 59 3.64 -11.08 1.34
C TYR A 59 2.73 -11.94 2.22
N GLU A 60 2.73 -13.26 2.07
CA GLU A 60 1.91 -14.14 2.92
C GLU A 60 2.25 -14.03 4.41
N ALA A 61 3.55 -14.04 4.73
CA ALA A 61 4.01 -13.87 6.11
C ALA A 61 3.68 -12.47 6.65
N ALA A 62 3.80 -11.44 5.81
CA ALA A 62 3.42 -10.07 6.17
C ALA A 62 1.92 -9.97 6.47
N MET A 63 1.07 -10.57 5.62
CA MET A 63 -0.38 -10.60 5.82
C MET A 63 -0.77 -11.37 7.08
N ALA A 64 -0.09 -12.47 7.40
CA ALA A 64 -0.29 -13.20 8.66
C ALA A 64 0.03 -12.33 9.88
N ALA A 65 1.14 -11.59 9.85
CA ALA A 65 1.51 -10.66 10.92
C ALA A 65 0.50 -9.49 11.05
N MET A 66 0.05 -8.91 9.94
CA MET A 66 -1.00 -7.88 9.94
C MET A 66 -2.32 -8.42 10.50
N THR A 67 -2.69 -9.64 10.12
CA THR A 67 -3.88 -10.31 10.64
C THR A 67 -3.77 -10.50 12.16
N ARG A 68 -2.60 -10.94 12.66
CA ARG A 68 -2.38 -11.07 14.11
C ARG A 68 -2.48 -9.74 14.85
N SER A 69 -1.98 -8.66 14.25
CA SER A 69 -2.16 -7.30 14.77
C SER A 69 -3.64 -6.92 14.93
N LEU A 70 -4.47 -7.26 13.93
CA LEU A 70 -5.91 -6.98 13.92
C LEU A 70 -6.73 -7.89 14.82
N GLU A 71 -6.31 -9.14 15.03
CA GLU A 71 -6.92 -10.02 16.04
C GLU A 71 -6.80 -9.44 17.45
N ILE A 72 -5.65 -8.81 17.74
CA ILE A 72 -5.38 -8.18 19.04
C ILE A 72 -6.05 -6.80 19.13
N ALA A 73 -5.97 -6.01 18.06
CA ALA A 73 -6.53 -4.67 17.97
C ALA A 73 -7.33 -4.48 16.67
N PRO A 74 -8.64 -4.83 16.67
CA PRO A 74 -9.49 -4.76 15.47
C PRO A 74 -9.61 -3.36 14.84
N HIS A 75 -9.39 -2.32 15.64
CA HIS A 75 -9.46 -0.90 15.24
C HIS A 75 -8.11 -0.33 14.78
N PHE A 76 -7.08 -1.16 14.58
CA PHE A 76 -5.78 -0.68 14.14
C PHE A 76 -5.76 -0.37 12.63
N SER A 77 -6.23 0.84 12.28
CA SER A 77 -6.44 1.27 10.89
C SER A 77 -5.21 1.13 9.99
N GLN A 78 -4.01 1.36 10.52
CA GLN A 78 -2.77 1.20 9.74
C GLN A 78 -2.49 -0.26 9.36
N ALA A 79 -2.66 -1.21 10.30
CA ALA A 79 -2.52 -2.63 10.00
C ALA A 79 -3.59 -3.10 8.99
N ARG A 80 -4.79 -2.54 9.12
CA ARG A 80 -5.91 -2.82 8.22
C ARG A 80 -5.65 -2.34 6.79
N PHE A 81 -5.14 -1.13 6.64
CA PHE A 81 -4.75 -0.56 5.35
C PHE A 81 -3.64 -1.39 4.69
N GLN A 82 -2.58 -1.71 5.44
CA GLN A 82 -1.47 -2.52 4.95
C GLN A 82 -1.91 -3.93 4.53
N LEU A 83 -2.83 -4.55 5.26
CA LEU A 83 -3.41 -5.84 4.87
C LEU A 83 -4.15 -5.75 3.52
N GLY A 84 -4.93 -4.68 3.31
CA GLY A 84 -5.62 -4.44 2.04
C GLY A 84 -4.65 -4.26 0.87
N LEU A 85 -3.61 -3.47 1.10
CA LEU A 85 -2.55 -3.22 0.12
C LEU A 85 -1.80 -4.49 -0.27
N LEU A 86 -1.42 -5.31 0.72
CA LEU A 86 -0.76 -6.60 0.50
C LEU A 86 -1.68 -7.57 -0.26
N ALA A 87 -2.98 -7.60 0.05
CA ALA A 87 -3.95 -8.43 -0.65
C ALA A 87 -4.08 -8.03 -2.14
N ILE A 88 -4.07 -6.72 -2.45
CA ILE A 88 -4.04 -6.24 -3.84
C ILE A 88 -2.79 -6.73 -4.56
N ARG A 89 -1.61 -6.63 -3.93
CA ARG A 89 -0.34 -7.12 -4.52
C ARG A 89 -0.33 -8.64 -4.72
N ALA A 90 -1.06 -9.38 -3.89
CA ALA A 90 -1.26 -10.81 -4.03
C ALA A 90 -2.36 -11.20 -5.04
N GLY A 91 -3.10 -10.23 -5.59
CA GLY A 91 -4.24 -10.46 -6.47
C GLY A 91 -5.51 -10.97 -5.76
N ASP A 92 -5.54 -10.97 -4.43
CA ASP A 92 -6.70 -11.37 -3.63
C ASP A 92 -7.65 -10.18 -3.41
N CYS A 93 -8.43 -9.88 -4.45
CA CYS A 93 -9.38 -8.77 -4.43
C CYS A 93 -10.44 -8.90 -3.32
N ALA A 94 -10.85 -10.13 -2.98
CA ALA A 94 -11.87 -10.35 -1.96
C ALA A 94 -11.34 -9.98 -0.58
N ARG A 95 -10.14 -10.45 -0.23
CA ARG A 95 -9.48 -10.10 1.03
C ARG A 95 -9.13 -8.63 1.10
N ALA A 96 -8.71 -8.03 -0.02
CA ALA A 96 -8.46 -6.60 -0.10
C ALA A 96 -9.70 -5.77 0.28
N ARG A 97 -10.85 -6.04 -0.35
CA ARG A 97 -12.11 -5.34 -0.04
C ARG A 97 -12.54 -5.55 1.41
N SER A 98 -12.44 -6.77 1.93
CA SER A 98 -12.79 -7.05 3.33
C SER A 98 -11.89 -6.29 4.33
N ALA A 99 -10.60 -6.15 4.02
CA ALA A 99 -9.68 -5.38 4.84
C ALA A 99 -10.02 -3.88 4.76
N LEU A 100 -10.19 -3.34 3.56
CA LEU A 100 -10.38 -1.91 3.34
C LEU A 100 -11.75 -1.37 3.78
N ALA A 101 -12.81 -2.18 3.75
CA ALA A 101 -14.18 -1.69 3.96
C ALA A 101 -14.37 -0.83 5.25
N PRO A 102 -13.87 -1.23 6.44
CA PRO A 102 -14.01 -0.38 7.63
C PRO A 102 -13.23 0.93 7.60
N LEU A 103 -12.27 1.10 6.69
CA LEU A 103 -11.57 2.37 6.52
C LEU A 103 -12.42 3.39 5.76
N LEU A 104 -13.41 2.94 4.99
CA LEU A 104 -14.35 3.80 4.27
C LEU A 104 -15.34 4.49 5.21
N ASP A 105 -15.54 3.92 6.41
CA ASP A 105 -16.38 4.47 7.49
C ASP A 105 -15.66 5.52 8.35
N LEU A 106 -14.36 5.77 8.12
CA LEU A 106 -13.62 6.83 8.81
C LEU A 106 -14.13 8.22 8.37
N SER A 107 -13.74 9.26 9.11
CA SER A 107 -14.13 10.64 8.78
C SER A 107 -13.48 11.14 7.48
N LEU A 108 -14.13 12.10 6.82
CA LEU A 108 -13.68 12.64 5.53
C LEU A 108 -12.33 13.38 5.58
N ASP A 109 -11.85 13.74 6.77
CA ASP A 109 -10.55 14.35 7.00
C ASP A 109 -9.45 13.32 7.32
N GLU A 110 -9.79 12.03 7.46
CA GLU A 110 -8.81 10.97 7.70
C GLU A 110 -8.12 10.53 6.39
N PRO A 111 -6.77 10.63 6.28
CA PRO A 111 -6.06 10.27 5.06
C PRO A 111 -6.24 8.81 4.65
N LEU A 112 -6.35 7.91 5.63
CA LEU A 112 -6.52 6.48 5.38
C LEU A 112 -7.86 6.17 4.70
N ARG A 113 -8.89 7.00 4.89
CA ARG A 113 -10.17 6.87 4.20
C ARG A 113 -9.98 7.08 2.69
N HIS A 114 -9.34 8.18 2.31
CA HIS A 114 -9.09 8.52 0.90
C HIS A 114 -8.17 7.52 0.22
N LEU A 115 -7.15 7.04 0.94
CA LEU A 115 -6.29 5.97 0.42
C LEU A 115 -7.09 4.67 0.23
N ALA A 116 -7.95 4.29 1.17
CA ALA A 116 -8.80 3.11 1.03
C ALA A 116 -9.81 3.25 -0.12
N GLU A 117 -10.39 4.43 -0.30
CA GLU A 117 -11.29 4.76 -1.41
C GLU A 117 -10.56 4.63 -2.76
N GLY A 118 -9.34 5.17 -2.86
CA GLY A 118 -8.52 5.02 -4.07
C GLY A 118 -8.17 3.56 -4.39
N LEU A 119 -7.91 2.74 -3.38
CA LEU A 119 -7.70 1.29 -3.55
C LEU A 119 -8.99 0.54 -3.94
N ASP A 120 -10.16 0.97 -3.45
CA ASP A 120 -11.45 0.42 -3.88
C ASP A 120 -11.76 0.76 -5.36
N HIS A 121 -11.47 2.00 -5.77
CA HIS A 121 -11.55 2.40 -7.18
C HIS A 121 -10.61 1.57 -8.06
N LEU A 122 -9.37 1.33 -7.62
CA LEU A 122 -8.43 0.46 -8.32
C LEU A 122 -8.99 -0.95 -8.50
N LEU A 123 -9.55 -1.55 -7.44
CA LEU A 123 -10.19 -2.87 -7.47
C LEU A 123 -11.45 -2.93 -8.34
N ALA A 124 -12.01 -1.78 -8.71
CA ALA A 124 -13.12 -1.64 -9.64
C ALA A 124 -12.67 -1.23 -11.06
N HIS A 125 -11.36 -1.18 -11.32
CA HIS A 125 -10.75 -0.71 -12.58
C HIS A 125 -11.14 0.74 -12.96
N ARG A 126 -11.52 1.55 -11.97
CA ARG A 126 -11.82 2.98 -12.10
C ARG A 126 -10.53 3.77 -11.88
N LEU A 127 -9.66 3.75 -12.90
CA LEU A 127 -8.26 4.15 -12.78
C LEU A 127 -8.08 5.65 -12.54
N ASP A 128 -8.93 6.50 -13.12
CA ASP A 128 -8.84 7.96 -12.95
C ASP A 128 -9.22 8.36 -11.51
N GLU A 129 -10.34 7.85 -11.00
CA GLU A 129 -10.78 8.09 -9.62
C GLU A 129 -9.78 7.50 -8.60
N ALA A 130 -9.19 6.34 -8.90
CA ALA A 130 -8.16 5.75 -8.05
C ALA A 130 -6.97 6.72 -7.87
N VAL A 131 -6.47 7.31 -8.96
CA VAL A 131 -5.35 8.25 -8.92
C VAL A 131 -5.70 9.50 -8.10
N GLU A 132 -6.90 10.06 -8.28
CA GLU A 132 -7.34 11.24 -7.55
C GLU A 132 -7.38 10.99 -6.03
N CYS A 133 -8.08 9.93 -5.62
CA CYS A 133 -8.21 9.56 -4.20
C CYS A 133 -6.85 9.21 -3.57
N LEU A 134 -6.01 8.43 -4.25
CA LEU A 134 -4.68 8.06 -3.75
C LEU A 134 -3.78 9.28 -3.56
N ARG A 135 -3.78 10.21 -4.53
CA ARG A 135 -3.00 11.45 -4.44
C ARG A 135 -3.52 12.34 -3.32
N PHE A 136 -4.83 12.49 -3.17
CA PHE A 136 -5.41 13.27 -2.08
C PHE A 136 -5.04 12.68 -0.72
N GLY A 137 -5.26 11.38 -0.51
CA GLY A 137 -4.89 10.68 0.71
C GLY A 137 -3.39 10.80 1.03
N MET A 138 -2.52 10.73 0.02
CA MET A 138 -1.10 10.99 0.18
C MET A 138 -0.80 12.43 0.60
N ILE A 139 -1.40 13.46 -0.01
CA ILE A 139 -1.13 14.87 0.33
C ILE A 139 -1.46 15.16 1.80
N VAL A 140 -2.62 14.69 2.27
CA VAL A 140 -3.01 14.88 3.67
C VAL A 140 -2.08 14.08 4.61
N ASN A 141 -1.64 12.88 4.20
CA ASN A 141 -0.69 12.04 4.95
C ASN A 141 0.76 12.55 4.90
N TRP A 142 1.16 13.27 3.85
CA TRP A 142 2.53 13.77 3.60
C TRP A 142 2.97 14.70 4.74
N SER A 143 2.06 15.52 5.25
CA SER A 143 2.28 16.38 6.40
C SER A 143 2.66 15.62 7.68
N LYS A 144 2.25 14.35 7.81
CA LYS A 144 2.44 13.54 9.02
C LYS A 144 3.59 12.52 8.90
N ARG A 145 3.86 11.94 7.72
CA ARG A 145 4.75 10.77 7.57
C ARG A 145 5.60 10.69 6.28
N GLY A 146 5.50 11.66 5.37
CA GLY A 146 6.16 11.58 4.05
C GLY A 146 5.42 10.67 3.05
N PRO A 147 5.88 10.59 1.78
CA PRO A 147 5.23 9.79 0.76
C PRO A 147 5.44 8.29 0.99
N ASP A 148 4.34 7.54 1.03
CA ASP A 148 4.33 6.08 1.13
C ASP A 148 4.82 5.48 -0.21
N ARG A 149 5.94 4.72 -0.17
CA ARG A 149 6.61 4.21 -1.37
C ARG A 149 5.72 3.23 -2.12
N GLU A 150 4.92 2.46 -1.40
CA GLU A 150 4.03 1.48 -1.97
C GLU A 150 2.87 2.15 -2.73
N ILE A 151 2.39 3.31 -2.25
CA ILE A 151 1.38 4.11 -2.97
C ILE A 151 1.96 4.77 -4.21
N LEU A 152 3.21 5.26 -4.15
CA LEU A 152 3.91 5.76 -5.34
C LEU A 152 4.04 4.68 -6.41
N SER A 153 4.47 3.47 -6.02
CA SER A 153 4.57 2.34 -6.94
C SER A 153 3.20 1.97 -7.54
N LEU A 154 2.11 2.03 -6.78
CA LEU A 154 0.77 1.79 -7.33
C LEU A 154 0.34 2.85 -8.34
N LEU A 155 0.66 4.13 -8.09
CA LEU A 155 0.34 5.20 -9.04
C LEU A 155 1.08 5.00 -10.38
N GLU A 156 2.33 4.54 -10.34
CA GLU A 156 3.09 4.16 -11.54
C GLU A 156 2.44 2.98 -12.28
N ASP A 157 2.03 1.94 -11.54
CA ASP A 157 1.34 0.78 -12.11
C ASP A 157 0.02 1.19 -12.79
N ILE A 158 -0.77 2.08 -12.16
CA ILE A 158 -2.03 2.59 -12.71
C ILE A 158 -1.78 3.40 -13.98
N ASP A 159 -0.75 4.26 -14.00
CA ASP A 159 -0.40 5.02 -15.19
C ASP A 159 0.02 4.12 -16.36
N LEU A 160 0.64 2.96 -16.08
CA LEU A 160 0.92 1.95 -17.11
C LEU A 160 -0.36 1.30 -17.63
N MET A 161 -1.29 0.91 -16.75
CA MET A 161 -2.59 0.34 -17.13
C MET A 161 -3.37 1.30 -18.04
N ARG A 162 -3.44 2.59 -17.67
CA ARG A 162 -4.13 3.63 -18.46
C ARG A 162 -3.53 3.81 -19.85
N ARG A 163 -2.22 3.59 -20.02
CA ARG A 163 -1.58 3.64 -21.35
C ARG A 163 -1.95 2.43 -22.19
N SER A 164 -1.93 1.24 -21.60
CA SER A 164 -2.37 0.01 -22.27
C SER A 164 -3.81 0.12 -22.77
N ASP A 165 -4.74 0.58 -21.92
CA ASP A 165 -6.16 0.72 -22.28
C ASP A 165 -6.38 1.69 -23.46
N ARG A 166 -5.53 2.72 -23.59
CA ARG A 166 -5.60 3.67 -24.71
C ARG A 166 -5.05 3.09 -25.99
N GLU A 167 -3.97 2.32 -25.91
CA GLU A 167 -3.37 1.64 -27.07
C GLU A 167 -4.29 0.54 -27.61
N ASP A 168 -4.99 -0.20 -26.75
CA ASP A 168 -5.99 -1.20 -27.14
C ASP A 168 -7.29 -0.58 -27.68
N GLY A 169 -7.56 0.69 -27.33
CA GLY A 169 -8.74 1.45 -27.75
C GLY A 169 -8.59 2.23 -29.06
N GLU A 170 -7.38 2.34 -29.63
CA GLU A 170 -7.17 2.96 -30.94
C GLU A 170 -7.45 1.94 -32.07
N PRO A 171 -8.46 2.14 -32.93
CA PRO A 171 -8.59 1.31 -34.13
C PRO A 171 -7.40 1.61 -35.04
N ALA A 172 -6.60 0.60 -35.35
CA ALA A 172 -5.51 0.66 -36.33
C ALA A 172 -6.04 1.16 -37.69
N GLY A 173 -5.96 2.47 -37.95
CA GLY A 173 -6.70 3.02 -39.07
C GLY A 173 -6.50 4.49 -39.35
N ARG A 174 -5.28 4.91 -39.71
CA ARG A 174 -5.02 5.87 -40.81
C ARG A 174 -3.52 5.94 -41.14
N ALA A 175 -3.02 4.87 -41.75
CA ALA A 175 -1.90 5.00 -42.66
C ALA A 175 -2.39 5.76 -43.91
N SER A 176 -2.24 7.08 -43.93
CA SER A 176 -2.40 7.87 -45.16
C SER A 176 -1.21 7.60 -46.08
N LYS A 177 -1.29 6.52 -46.85
CA LYS A 177 -0.55 6.33 -48.09
C LYS A 177 -1.44 6.79 -49.25
N THR A 178 -1.20 7.99 -49.74
CA THR A 178 -1.39 8.36 -51.16
C THR A 178 -0.27 9.33 -51.50
N ALA A 179 0.87 8.84 -51.99
CA ALA A 179 1.19 8.65 -53.41
C ALA A 179 1.48 9.97 -54.16
N SER A 180 2.77 10.29 -54.21
CA SER A 180 3.58 10.69 -55.37
C SER A 180 2.94 11.47 -56.55
N SER A 181 3.38 12.74 -56.70
CA SER A 181 4.05 13.38 -57.88
C SER A 181 3.37 13.37 -59.28
N PRO A 182 3.66 14.33 -60.22
CA PRO A 182 4.97 14.96 -60.42
C PRO A 182 5.03 16.45 -60.84
N ARG A 183 6.28 16.93 -60.82
CA ARG A 183 6.86 18.18 -61.36
C ARG A 183 6.17 18.76 -62.61
N ARG A 184 6.15 20.10 -62.69
CA ARG A 184 6.51 20.84 -63.91
C ARG A 184 7.18 22.18 -63.58
N ASN A 185 8.45 22.27 -63.96
CA ASN A 185 9.15 23.51 -64.27
C ASN A 185 8.65 24.05 -65.63
N VAL A 186 9.07 25.27 -66.00
CA VAL A 186 8.84 26.06 -67.23
C VAL A 186 7.87 27.23 -66.92
N HIS A 187 8.22 28.52 -66.98
CA HIS A 187 9.33 29.28 -67.57
C HIS A 187 9.79 30.39 -66.63
#